data_AF-A0A7C4TNI8-F1
#
_entry.id   AF-A0A7C4TNI8-F1
#
_cell.length_a   1.000
_cell.length_b   1.000
_cell.length_c   1.000
_cell.angle_alpha   90.00
_cell.angle_beta   90.00
_cell.angle_gamma   90.00
#
_symmetry.space_group_name_H-M   'P 1'
#
loop_
_entity.id
_entity.type
_entity.pdbx_description
1 polymer ?
#
loop_
_entity_poly.entity_id
_entity_poly.type
_entity_poly.pdbx_seq_one_letter_code
_entity_poly.pdbx_strand_id
1 'polypeptide(L)' 'MEKKLKNADEARVTLVNLLLSGKLIDCGELSISKSTLGKRGGLRHLIYLPRNRTYLWKLLNEKKIKVRVYIELPERLYEQ' A
#
# COMPACT_ATOMS: atom_id res chain seq x y z
N MET A 1 -22.05 -4.10 -13.43
CA MET A 1 -20.59 -4.01 -13.63
C MET A 1 -20.11 -2.56 -13.64
N GLU A 2 -20.81 -1.65 -14.31
CA GLU A 2 -20.44 -0.22 -14.46
C GLU A 2 -20.21 0.56 -13.16
N LYS A 3 -20.98 0.30 -12.09
CA LYS A 3 -20.80 0.98 -10.79
C LYS A 3 -19.46 0.70 -10.11
N LYS A 4 -18.87 -0.50 -10.30
CA LYS A 4 -17.57 -0.84 -9.70
C LYS A 4 -16.41 -0.15 -10.44
N LEU A 5 -16.50 -0.05 -11.77
CA LEU A 5 -15.50 0.66 -12.58
C LEU A 5 -15.48 2.16 -12.25
N LYS A 6 -16.65 2.81 -12.16
CA LYS A 6 -16.73 4.25 -11.79
C LYS A 6 -16.05 4.56 -10.45
N ASN A 7 -16.25 3.72 -9.44
CA ASN A 7 -15.62 3.90 -8.13
C ASN A 7 -14.08 3.76 -8.15
N ALA A 8 -13.55 2.88 -9.01
CA ALA A 8 -12.11 2.68 -9.12
C ALA A 8 -11.43 3.89 -9.78
N ASP A 9 -12.06 4.46 -10.81
CA ASP A 9 -11.56 5.65 -11.50
C ASP A 9 -11.60 6.89 -10.58
N GLU A 10 -12.67 7.07 -9.80
CA GLU A 10 -12.74 8.14 -8.79
C GLU A 10 -11.67 7.99 -7.69
N ALA A 11 -11.39 6.76 -7.26
CA ALA A 11 -10.34 6.48 -6.28
C ALA A 11 -8.95 6.79 -6.83
N ARG A 12 -8.67 6.45 -8.10
CA ARG A 12 -7.42 6.80 -8.78
C ARG A 12 -7.23 8.30 -8.90
N VAL A 13 -8.25 9.02 -9.35
CA VAL A 13 -8.22 10.50 -9.42
C VAL A 13 -7.95 11.10 -8.04
N THR A 14 -8.57 10.56 -6.99
CA THR A 14 -8.33 10.99 -5.60
C THR A 14 -6.88 10.76 -5.17
N LEU A 15 -6.31 9.59 -5.44
CA LEU A 15 -4.89 9.29 -5.13
C LEU A 15 -3.93 10.22 -5.87
N VAL A 16 -4.18 10.47 -7.16
CA VAL A 16 -3.39 11.41 -7.97
C VAL A 16 -3.46 12.82 -7.39
N ASN A 17 -4.64 13.31 -7.02
CA ASN A 17 -4.78 14.62 -6.40
C ASN A 17 -4.06 14.72 -5.04
N LEU A 18 -4.08 13.65 -4.24
CA LEU A 18 -3.34 13.59 -2.97
C LEU A 18 -1.82 13.61 -3.19
N LEU A 19 -1.33 12.90 -4.22
CA LEU A 19 0.07 12.95 -4.65
C LEU A 19 0.48 14.36 -5.08
N LEU A 20 -0.30 14.98 -5.97
CA LEU A 20 -0.02 16.33 -6.48
C LEU A 20 -0.05 17.40 -5.38
N SER A 21 -0.90 17.21 -4.35
CA SER A 21 -0.96 18.11 -3.19
C SER A 21 0.18 17.91 -2.17
N GLY A 22 1.08 16.95 -2.39
CA GLY A 22 2.18 16.64 -1.47
C GLY A 22 1.74 15.98 -0.15
N LYS A 23 0.47 15.59 -0.05
CA LYS A 23 -0.11 14.93 1.14
C LYS A 23 0.08 13.41 1.14
N LEU A 24 0.57 12.86 0.05
CA LEU A 24 0.87 11.45 -0.12
C LEU A 24 2.32 11.27 -0.58
N ILE A 25 3.01 10.33 0.02
CA ILE A 25 4.38 9.95 -0.36
C ILE A 25 4.27 8.70 -1.21
N ASP A 26 4.59 8.82 -2.50
CA ASP A 26 4.68 7.66 -3.37
C ASP A 26 5.84 6.76 -2.92
N CYS A 27 5.51 5.50 -2.69
CA CYS A 27 6.46 4.46 -2.34
C CYS A 27 6.86 3.59 -3.54
N GLY A 28 6.27 3.82 -4.72
CA GLY A 28 6.53 3.08 -5.93
C GLY A 28 6.08 1.62 -5.87
N GLU A 29 6.61 0.80 -6.77
CA GLU A 29 6.36 -0.64 -6.79
C GLU A 29 7.04 -1.33 -5.60
N LEU A 30 6.25 -2.10 -4.85
CA LEU A 30 6.72 -2.83 -3.67
C LEU A 30 6.65 -4.33 -3.91
N SER A 31 7.65 -5.05 -3.40
CA SER A 31 7.63 -6.51 -3.38
C SER A 31 6.73 -6.99 -2.24
N ILE A 32 5.78 -7.87 -2.58
CA ILE A 32 4.92 -8.56 -1.62
C ILE A 32 5.31 -10.03 -1.61
N SER A 33 5.68 -10.56 -0.45
CA SER A 33 5.95 -12.00 -0.28
C SER A 33 4.87 -12.65 0.57
N LYS A 34 4.39 -13.84 0.14
CA LYS A 34 3.59 -14.72 0.99
C LYS A 34 4.47 -15.22 2.14
N SER A 35 3.98 -15.10 3.37
CA SER A 35 4.70 -15.51 4.58
C SER A 35 3.86 -16.52 5.36
N THR A 36 4.47 -17.64 5.69
CA THR A 36 3.92 -18.69 6.56
C THR A 36 4.34 -18.50 8.02
N LEU A 37 4.98 -17.37 8.36
CA LEU A 37 5.69 -17.14 9.62
C LEU A 37 4.76 -16.80 10.81
N GLY A 38 3.58 -17.42 10.86
CA GLY A 38 2.67 -17.37 12.00
C GLY A 38 2.34 -18.80 12.45
N LYS A 39 2.56 -19.11 13.74
CA LYS A 39 2.23 -20.42 14.36
C LYS A 39 0.74 -20.83 14.31
N ARG A 40 -0.11 -20.13 13.55
CA ARG A 40 -1.55 -20.40 13.37
C ARG A 40 -2.01 -19.99 11.96
N GLY A 41 -1.67 -20.80 10.96
CA GLY A 41 -2.49 -21.10 9.76
C GLY A 41 -3.03 -19.98 8.84
N GLY A 42 -2.73 -18.70 9.06
CA GLY A 42 -3.23 -17.61 8.22
C GLY A 42 -2.28 -17.24 7.09
N LEU A 43 -2.82 -17.04 5.87
CA LEU A 43 -2.08 -16.46 4.74
C LEU A 43 -1.69 -15.03 5.10
N ARG A 44 -0.40 -14.79 5.40
CA ARG A 44 0.12 -13.44 5.66
C ARG A 44 0.87 -12.94 4.44
N HIS A 45 0.69 -11.67 4.12
CA HIS A 45 1.49 -10.97 3.12
C HIS A 45 2.45 -10.03 3.84
N LEU A 46 3.72 -10.12 3.48
CA LEU A 46 4.75 -9.22 3.97
C LEU A 46 5.08 -8.23 2.86
N ILE A 47 4.97 -6.95 3.19
CA ILE A 47 5.19 -5.84 2.27
C ILE A 47 6.50 -5.18 2.67
N TYR A 48 7.49 -5.25 1.80
CA TYR A 48 8.78 -4.62 2.06
C TYR A 48 8.70 -3.14 1.73
N LEU A 49 8.78 -2.27 2.75
CA LEU A 49 8.83 -0.83 2.54
C LEU A 49 10.14 -0.40 1.86
N PRO A 50 10.13 0.67 1.05
CA PRO A 50 11.32 1.15 0.37
C PRO A 50 12.44 1.55 1.34
N ARG A 51 13.65 1.01 1.10
CA ARG A 51 14.85 1.31 1.91
C ARG A 51 15.36 2.74 1.72
N ASN A 52 15.17 3.33 0.54
CA ASN A 52 15.49 4.74 0.27
C ASN A 52 14.68 5.73 1.14
N ARG A 53 13.63 5.25 1.82
CA ARG A 53 12.80 6.03 2.75
C ARG A 53 12.96 5.61 4.22
N THR A 54 13.99 4.84 4.58
CA THR A 54 14.20 4.41 5.98
C THR A 54 14.23 5.56 6.99
N TYR A 55 14.80 6.72 6.63
CA TYR A 55 14.80 7.90 7.49
C TYR A 55 13.38 8.36 7.86
N LEU A 56 12.46 8.31 6.90
CA LEU A 56 11.06 8.70 7.09
C LEU A 56 10.37 7.75 8.06
N TRP A 57 10.57 6.43 7.89
CA TRP A 57 9.97 5.42 8.77
C TRP A 57 10.46 5.54 10.22
N LYS A 58 11.76 5.82 10.40
CA LYS A 58 12.32 6.11 11.73
C LYS A 58 11.63 7.32 12.36
N LEU A 59 11.58 8.43 11.64
CA LEU A 59 10.97 9.68 12.12
C LEU A 59 9.49 9.50 12.47
N LEU A 60 8.72 8.82 11.62
CA LEU A 60 7.29 8.54 11.85
C LEU A 60 7.09 7.66 13.09
N ASN A 61 7.93 6.65 13.28
CA ASN A 61 7.89 5.77 14.45
C ASN A 61 8.29 6.49 15.75
N GLU A 62 9.35 7.31 15.70
CA GLU A 62 9.80 8.13 16.84
C GLU A 62 8.68 9.08 17.29
N LYS A 63 8.03 9.74 16.33
CA LYS A 63 6.90 10.66 16.58
C LYS A 63 5.56 9.96 16.83
N LYS A 64 5.51 8.62 16.78
CA LYS A 64 4.28 7.83 16.95
C LYS A 64 3.13 8.27 16.03
N ILE A 65 3.46 8.72 14.82
CA ILE A 65 2.48 9.18 13.84
C ILE A 65 1.78 7.96 13.24
N LYS A 66 0.43 7.97 13.26
CA LYS A 66 -0.36 6.95 12.57
C LYS A 66 -0.27 7.14 11.08
N VAL A 67 0.17 6.10 10.37
CA VAL A 67 0.31 6.09 8.92
C VAL A 67 -0.83 5.27 8.31
N ARG A 68 -1.40 5.75 7.20
CA ARG A 68 -2.28 4.96 6.35
C ARG A 68 -1.51 4.53 5.12
N VAL A 69 -1.61 3.24 4.78
CA VAL A 69 -0.94 2.66 3.63
C VAL A 69 -2.00 2.26 2.62
N TYR A 70 -1.86 2.73 1.39
CA TYR A 70 -2.71 2.38 0.26
C TYR A 70 -1.93 1.43 -0.63
N ILE A 71 -2.51 0.27 -0.93
CA ILE A 71 -1.88 -0.76 -1.78
C ILE A 71 -2.89 -1.11 -2.87
N GLU A 72 -2.48 -0.95 -4.12
CA GLU A 72 -3.21 -1.49 -5.26
C GLU A 72 -2.65 -2.88 -5.55
N LEU A 73 -3.51 -3.90 -5.50
CA LEU A 73 -3.16 -5.27 -5.87
C LEU A 73 -3.72 -5.53 -7.27
N PRO A 74 -2.87 -5.91 -8.25
CA PRO A 74 -3.36 -6.22 -9.59
C PRO A 74 -4.30 -7.43 -9.54
N GLU A 75 -5.44 -7.33 -10.24
CA GLU A 75 -6.52 -8.34 -10.21
C GLU A 75 -6.04 -9.75 -10.60
N ARG A 76 -5.00 -9.85 -11.44
CA ARG A 76 -4.39 -11.12 -11.88
C ARG A 76 -3.82 -11.97 -10.75
N LEU A 77 -3.62 -11.42 -9.55
CA LEU A 77 -3.11 -12.17 -8.39
C LEU A 77 -4.19 -13.01 -7.68
N TYR A 78 -5.46 -12.87 -8.04
CA TYR A 78 -6.59 -13.55 -7.41
C TYR A 78 -7.13 -14.77 -8.19
N GLU A 79 -6.59 -15.08 -9.37
CA GLU A 79 -7.03 -16.21 -10.23
C GLU A 79 -6.28 -17.53 -9.98
N GLN A 80 -5.77 -17.76 -8.76
CA GLN A 80 -5.06 -19.01 -8.39
C GLN A 80 -5.91 -19.92 -7.52
#